data_AF-A0A9W8WU79-F1
#
_entry.id   AF-A0A9W8WU79-F1
#
_cell.length_a   1.000
_cell.length_b   1.000
_cell.length_c   1.000
_cell.angle_alpha   90.00
_cell.angle_beta   90.00
_cell.angle_gamma   90.00
#
_symmetry.space_group_name_H-M   'P 1'
#
loop_
_entity.id
_entity.type
_entity.pdbx_description
1 polymer ?
#
loop_
_entity_poly.entity_id
_entity_poly.type
_entity_poly.pdbx_seq_one_letter_code
_entity_poly.pdbx_strand_id
1 'polypeptide(L)'
;MTGRGEYQKQLAALWTTAKSNNLKFTDIVPEDMEDVFSQKKELQKARDMIKALQEREDLLQAAKEALVKDLNEKQAEINNLPAEYHAAKTDLQQAQRQIANNKDTIDDLNNRIERYRAQVNDVLVNKQTAAAAAEKLENLQMEVQDQQTVIQRLKDNNRMSTALSEQYRETDRKALKRKDNLLAKKDSELAEKMKQLADKNAELLEAVHALAEKDNELERLEDLLAGLRNPTQKSKDHIAAMDDNNRMEPLTDSLHDEFLTAQAENIDLLQRNLRLAEDNRALEEQHIQMKTQLHETLALRESSDRVFAAVVSETKTLFRFYQASSQVIGSFADFFAAGKATIDSFSNIEEQLDSAQEALKGYFQVKDVIRVDSDSPYIGDTEQILLCKELDSLAATASDSVSNLETLHVVLWSFLNQLSHDPKMMADLNGGMK
;
A
#
# COMPACT_ATOMS: atom_id res chain seq x y z
N MET A 1 108.32 53.75 50.75
CA MET A 1 106.89 53.40 50.70
C MET A 1 106.31 53.73 52.05
N THR A 2 105.56 54.82 52.15
CA THR A 2 104.86 55.21 53.38
C THR A 2 103.86 54.11 53.73
N GLY A 3 104.04 53.48 54.89
CA GLY A 3 103.22 52.34 55.31
C GLY A 3 101.77 52.77 55.55
N ARG A 4 100.80 51.86 55.40
CA ARG A 4 99.37 52.10 55.70
C ARG A 4 99.16 52.75 57.09
N GLY A 5 100.04 52.45 58.05
CA GLY A 5 100.08 53.05 59.37
C GLY A 5 100.62 54.51 59.43
N GLU A 6 101.55 54.92 58.56
CA GLU A 6 102.00 56.32 58.48
C GLU A 6 100.93 57.22 57.88
N TYR A 7 100.23 56.75 56.83
CA TYR A 7 99.06 57.45 56.29
C TYR A 7 97.95 57.61 57.32
N GLN A 8 97.68 56.59 58.14
CA GLN A 8 96.71 56.69 59.24
C GLN A 8 97.15 57.70 60.31
N LYS A 9 98.45 57.76 60.65
CA LYS A 9 98.99 58.74 61.60
C LYS A 9 98.89 60.18 61.05
N GLN A 10 99.20 60.40 59.77
CA GLN A 10 99.09 61.70 59.12
C GLN A 10 97.62 62.16 59.00
N LEU A 11 96.72 61.25 58.63
CA LEU A 11 95.27 61.51 58.63
C LEU A 11 94.74 61.80 60.04
N ALA A 12 95.19 61.05 61.06
CA ALA A 12 94.80 61.31 62.44
C ALA A 12 95.29 62.67 62.93
N ALA A 13 96.51 63.09 62.58
CA ALA A 13 97.06 64.41 62.88
C ALA A 13 96.26 65.52 62.19
N LEU A 14 96.00 65.40 60.88
CA LEU A 14 95.13 66.32 60.12
C LEU A 14 93.73 66.40 60.72
N TRP A 15 93.17 65.27 61.15
CA TRP A 15 91.88 65.19 61.82
C TRP A 15 91.87 65.93 63.16
N THR A 16 92.95 65.82 63.93
CA THR A 16 93.06 66.54 65.21
C THR A 16 93.18 68.05 64.99
N THR A 17 93.99 68.48 64.02
CA THR A 17 94.16 69.89 63.66
C THR A 17 92.87 70.50 63.10
N ALA A 18 92.13 69.76 62.28
CA ALA A 18 90.84 70.22 61.77
C ALA A 18 89.78 70.33 62.87
N LYS A 19 89.72 69.34 63.77
CA LYS A 19 88.81 69.35 64.92
C LYS A 19 89.11 70.51 65.89
N SER A 20 90.38 70.86 66.11
CA SER A 20 90.74 72.04 66.91
C SER A 20 90.32 73.36 66.27
N ASN A 21 90.05 73.38 64.96
CA ASN A 21 89.58 74.54 64.22
C ASN A 21 88.04 74.55 64.02
N ASN A 22 87.30 73.68 64.72
CA ASN A 22 85.85 73.51 64.57
C ASN A 22 85.37 73.15 63.15
N LEU A 23 86.25 72.62 62.29
CA LEU A 23 85.88 72.13 60.96
C LEU A 23 85.26 70.73 61.07
N LYS A 24 84.13 70.50 60.40
CA LYS A 24 83.48 69.18 60.31
C LYS A 24 84.24 68.27 59.34
N PHE A 25 84.03 66.96 59.43
CA PHE A 25 84.65 65.99 58.51
C PHE A 25 84.41 66.34 57.04
N THR A 26 83.20 66.84 56.75
CA THR A 26 82.77 67.31 55.43
C THR A 26 83.55 68.51 54.92
N ASP A 27 84.19 69.31 55.79
CA ASP A 27 84.86 70.56 55.41
C ASP A 27 86.33 70.36 55.03
N ILE A 28 86.89 69.16 55.28
CA ILE A 28 88.32 68.83 55.06
C ILE A 28 88.49 67.77 53.97
N VAL A 29 87.42 67.01 53.68
CA VAL A 29 87.43 66.01 52.61
C VAL A 29 87.26 66.74 51.28
N PRO A 30 88.18 66.56 50.31
CA PRO A 30 87.99 67.08 48.97
C PRO A 30 86.66 66.60 48.39
N GLU A 31 85.94 67.47 47.69
CA GLU A 31 84.61 67.18 47.10
C GLU A 31 84.63 65.86 46.29
N ASP A 32 85.70 65.62 45.52
CA ASP A 32 85.93 64.39 44.74
C ASP A 32 86.01 63.09 45.58
N MET A 33 86.32 63.18 46.87
CA MET A 33 86.43 62.03 47.79
C MET A 33 85.10 61.72 48.50
N GLU A 34 84.18 62.67 48.59
CA GLU A 34 82.85 62.44 49.17
C GLU A 34 82.04 61.43 48.32
N ASP A 35 82.18 61.51 47.00
CA ASP A 35 81.64 60.54 46.03
C ASP A 35 82.22 59.14 46.27
N VAL A 36 83.53 59.02 46.50
CA VAL A 36 84.19 57.72 46.76
C VAL A 36 83.71 57.10 48.07
N PHE A 37 83.49 57.90 49.11
CA PHE A 37 82.93 57.41 50.38
C PHE A 37 81.46 56.99 50.24
N SER A 38 80.67 57.70 49.43
CA SER A 38 79.29 57.34 49.10
C SER A 38 79.23 56.03 48.30
N GLN A 39 80.04 55.90 47.25
CA GLN A 39 80.17 54.67 46.46
C GLN A 39 80.63 53.49 47.33
N LYS A 40 81.56 53.69 48.26
CA LYS A 40 82.01 52.64 49.18
C LYS A 40 80.91 52.19 50.13
N LYS A 41 80.06 53.11 50.62
CA LYS A 41 78.88 52.78 51.43
C LYS A 41 77.86 52.01 50.61
N GLU A 42 77.59 52.42 49.37
CA GLU A 42 76.68 51.72 48.45
C GLU A 42 77.20 50.31 48.12
N LEU A 43 78.49 50.19 47.84
CA LEU A 43 79.14 48.90 47.57
C LEU A 43 79.10 47.99 48.80
N GLN A 44 79.26 48.54 50.01
CA GLN A 44 79.06 47.77 51.24
C GLN A 44 77.61 47.28 51.37
N LYS A 45 76.62 48.17 51.15
CA LYS A 45 75.20 47.78 51.15
C LYS A 45 74.89 46.71 50.10
N ALA A 46 75.46 46.82 48.90
CA ALA A 46 75.30 45.84 47.83
C ALA A 46 75.91 44.49 48.22
N ARG A 47 77.09 44.49 48.86
CA ARG A 47 77.70 43.26 49.39
C ARG A 47 76.85 42.61 50.48
N ASP A 48 76.32 43.40 51.40
CA ASP A 48 75.45 42.90 52.47
C ASP A 48 74.14 42.34 51.88
N MET A 49 73.58 42.98 50.85
CA MET A 49 72.40 42.49 50.12
C MET A 49 72.68 41.20 49.35
N ILE A 50 73.83 41.08 48.66
CA ILE A 50 74.24 39.85 47.98
C ILE A 50 74.37 38.72 48.99
N LYS A 51 75.00 38.98 50.13
CA LYS A 51 75.14 37.98 51.19
C LYS A 51 73.78 37.51 51.72
N ALA A 52 72.85 38.44 51.98
CA ALA A 52 71.50 38.11 52.41
C ALA A 52 70.70 37.30 51.35
N LEU A 53 70.92 37.59 50.05
CA LEU A 53 70.30 36.83 48.97
C LEU A 53 70.88 35.42 48.85
N GLN A 54 72.19 35.25 49.01
CA GLN A 54 72.84 33.94 49.04
C GLN A 54 72.34 33.10 50.22
N GLU A 55 72.28 33.67 51.43
CA GLU A 55 71.71 33.00 52.60
C GLU A 55 70.25 32.59 52.37
N ARG A 56 69.44 33.42 51.69
CA ARG A 56 68.06 33.08 51.31
C ARG A 56 67.99 31.99 50.24
N GLU A 57 68.88 32.00 49.25
CA GLU A 57 68.95 30.98 48.21
C GLU A 57 69.31 29.62 48.80
N ASP A 58 70.29 29.58 49.71
CA ASP A 58 70.66 28.36 50.44
C ASP A 58 69.49 27.82 51.26
N LEU A 59 68.74 28.70 51.96
CA LEU A 59 67.55 28.30 52.70
C LEU A 59 66.43 27.77 51.79
N LEU A 60 66.21 28.39 50.63
CA LEU A 60 65.20 27.94 49.66
C LEU A 60 65.60 26.61 49.02
N GLN A 61 66.88 26.43 48.73
CA GLN A 61 67.41 25.18 48.19
C GLN A 61 67.25 24.04 49.20
N ALA A 62 67.61 24.29 50.47
CA ALA A 62 67.40 23.33 51.56
C ALA A 62 65.90 23.00 51.76
N ALA A 63 65.02 23.99 51.70
CA ALA A 63 63.58 23.78 51.82
C ALA A 63 63.01 22.97 50.64
N LYS A 64 63.51 23.22 49.43
CA LYS A 64 63.15 22.45 48.23
C LYS A 64 63.59 20.99 48.36
N GLU A 65 64.82 20.75 48.82
CA GLU A 65 65.34 19.40 49.04
C GLU A 65 64.53 18.65 50.12
N ALA A 66 64.16 19.34 51.21
CA ALA A 66 63.29 18.77 52.23
C ALA A 66 61.90 18.40 51.69
N LEU A 67 61.26 19.27 50.90
CA LEU A 67 59.97 18.98 50.26
C LEU A 67 60.03 17.81 49.29
N VAL A 68 61.09 17.72 48.49
CA VAL A 68 61.28 16.58 47.57
C VAL A 68 61.44 15.28 48.35
N LYS A 69 62.17 15.32 49.47
CA LYS A 69 62.32 14.17 50.35
C LYS A 69 60.98 13.73 50.95
N ASP A 70 60.20 14.66 51.53
CA ASP A 70 58.88 14.38 52.09
C ASP A 70 57.93 13.79 51.04
N LEU A 71 57.95 14.31 49.81
CA LEU A 71 57.12 13.81 48.72
C LEU A 71 57.49 12.36 48.36
N ASN A 72 58.78 12.06 48.28
CA ASN A 72 59.25 10.70 48.00
C ASN A 72 58.89 9.73 49.15
N GLU A 73 59.00 10.17 50.41
CA GLU A 73 58.60 9.37 51.57
C GLU A 73 57.09 9.07 51.56
N LYS A 74 56.26 10.07 51.25
CA LYS A 74 54.81 9.88 51.13
C LYS A 74 54.42 8.99 49.95
N GLN A 75 55.12 9.09 48.82
CA GLN A 75 54.90 8.18 47.70
C GLN A 75 55.30 6.74 48.04
N ALA A 76 56.38 6.55 48.81
CA ALA A 76 56.77 5.24 49.31
C ALA A 76 55.72 4.68 50.30
N GLU A 77 55.15 5.51 51.17
CA GLU A 77 54.06 5.12 52.08
C GLU A 77 52.80 4.67 51.30
N ILE A 78 52.44 5.37 50.22
CA ILE A 78 51.35 4.97 49.32
C ILE A 78 51.66 3.65 48.61
N ASN A 79 52.88 3.47 48.12
CA ASN A 79 53.29 2.24 47.44
C ASN A 79 53.42 1.04 48.39
N ASN A 80 53.65 1.31 49.68
CA ASN A 80 53.70 0.32 50.75
C ASN A 80 52.35 0.14 51.45
N LEU A 81 51.26 0.68 50.89
CA LEU A 81 49.92 0.34 51.39
C LEU A 81 49.76 -1.19 51.38
N PRO A 82 49.03 -1.76 52.36
CA PRO A 82 48.88 -3.20 52.46
C PRO A 82 48.39 -3.77 51.14
N ALA A 83 48.88 -4.97 50.78
CA ALA A 83 48.41 -5.70 49.61
C ALA A 83 46.87 -5.80 49.57
N GLU A 84 46.22 -5.84 50.74
CA GLU A 84 44.77 -5.81 50.91
C GLU A 84 44.09 -4.55 50.31
N TYR A 85 44.70 -3.36 50.40
CA TYR A 85 44.13 -2.15 49.81
C TYR A 85 44.18 -2.21 48.27
N HIS A 86 45.30 -2.68 47.72
CA HIS A 86 45.43 -2.86 46.28
C HIS A 86 44.46 -3.92 45.74
N ALA A 87 44.30 -5.03 46.47
CA ALA A 87 43.30 -6.05 46.17
C ALA A 87 41.87 -5.49 46.21
N ALA A 88 41.51 -4.74 47.26
CA ALA A 88 40.19 -4.11 47.35
C ALA A 88 39.93 -3.11 46.21
N LYS A 89 40.95 -2.37 45.77
CA LYS A 89 40.84 -1.46 44.62
C LYS A 89 40.61 -2.22 43.31
N THR A 90 41.32 -3.33 43.08
CA THR A 90 41.11 -4.16 41.89
C THR A 90 39.74 -4.82 41.91
N ASP A 91 39.29 -5.30 43.07
CA ASP A 91 37.96 -5.90 43.24
C ASP A 91 36.85 -4.88 42.98
N LEU A 92 37.00 -3.65 43.48
CA LEU A 92 36.06 -2.56 43.22
C LEU A 92 36.02 -2.20 41.72
N GLN A 93 37.16 -2.13 41.05
CA GLN A 93 37.21 -1.92 39.60
C GLN A 93 36.56 -3.06 38.82
N GLN A 94 36.76 -4.31 39.25
CA GLN A 94 36.13 -5.47 38.64
C GLN A 94 34.60 -5.46 38.84
N ALA A 95 34.13 -5.15 40.05
CA ALA A 95 32.71 -5.00 40.35
C ALA A 95 32.07 -3.87 39.52
N GLN A 96 32.77 -2.73 39.35
CA GLN A 96 32.29 -1.64 38.48
C GLN A 96 32.15 -2.07 37.01
N ARG A 97 33.10 -2.84 36.48
CA ARG A 97 33.00 -3.41 35.13
C ARG A 97 31.83 -4.38 35.01
N GLN A 98 31.62 -5.23 36.01
CA GLN A 98 30.47 -6.14 36.04
C GLN A 98 29.14 -5.38 36.06
N ILE A 99 29.04 -4.29 36.84
CA ILE A 99 27.85 -3.43 36.86
C ILE A 99 27.61 -2.80 35.48
N ALA A 100 28.66 -2.30 34.82
CA ALA A 100 28.55 -1.75 33.47
C ALA A 100 28.06 -2.80 32.46
N ASN A 101 28.66 -3.98 32.44
CA ASN A 101 28.26 -5.07 31.54
C ASN A 101 26.80 -5.51 31.77
N ASN A 102 26.37 -5.60 33.05
CA ASN A 102 25.00 -5.96 33.39
C ASN A 102 24.02 -4.86 32.96
N LYS A 103 24.42 -3.59 33.04
CA LYS A 103 23.61 -2.46 32.55
C LYS A 103 23.38 -2.57 31.04
N ASP A 104 24.44 -2.79 30.27
CA ASP A 104 24.34 -2.95 28.81
C ASP A 104 23.45 -4.16 28.43
N THR A 105 23.56 -5.26 29.19
CA THR A 105 22.69 -6.43 29.02
C THR A 105 21.23 -6.12 29.31
N ILE A 106 20.94 -5.34 30.37
CA ILE A 106 19.57 -4.91 30.70
C ILE A 106 19.01 -4.01 29.59
N ASP A 107 19.83 -3.09 29.06
CA ASP A 107 19.41 -2.19 27.99
C ASP A 107 19.09 -2.96 26.69
N ASP A 108 19.89 -3.97 26.31
CA ASP A 108 19.57 -4.85 25.17
C ASP A 108 18.28 -5.66 25.40
N LEU A 109 18.11 -6.24 26.59
CA LEU A 109 16.89 -6.98 26.93
C LEU A 109 15.65 -6.09 26.89
N ASN A 110 15.74 -4.84 27.36
CA ASN A 110 14.64 -3.88 27.26
C ASN A 110 14.32 -3.54 25.80
N ASN A 111 15.32 -3.30 24.97
CA ASN A 111 15.12 -3.07 23.53
C ASN A 111 14.48 -4.28 22.84
N ARG A 112 14.82 -5.49 23.26
CA ARG A 112 14.20 -6.73 22.77
C ARG A 112 12.75 -6.88 23.24
N ILE A 113 12.44 -6.54 24.49
CA ILE A 113 11.07 -6.52 25.02
C ILE A 113 10.20 -5.52 24.25
N GLU A 114 10.69 -4.31 23.97
CA GLU A 114 9.95 -3.31 23.21
C GLU A 114 9.68 -3.77 21.76
N ARG A 115 10.66 -4.42 21.11
CA ARG A 115 10.44 -5.05 19.79
C ARG A 115 9.35 -6.11 19.84
N TYR A 116 9.34 -6.99 20.84
CA TYR A 116 8.29 -8.00 20.99
C TYR A 116 6.92 -7.39 21.30
N ARG A 117 6.85 -6.32 22.11
CA ARG A 117 5.60 -5.57 22.34
C ARG A 117 5.05 -4.98 21.05
N ALA A 118 5.92 -4.36 20.23
CA ALA A 118 5.53 -3.83 18.93
C ALA A 118 5.00 -4.93 18.00
N GLN A 119 5.70 -6.08 17.93
CA GLN A 119 5.25 -7.23 17.12
C GLN A 119 3.91 -7.79 17.59
N VAL A 120 3.68 -7.93 18.89
CA VAL A 120 2.40 -8.41 19.44
C VAL A 120 1.27 -7.44 19.11
N ASN A 121 1.52 -6.13 19.22
CA ASN A 121 0.53 -5.11 18.85
C ASN A 121 0.19 -5.15 17.36
N ASP A 122 1.18 -5.32 16.49
CA ASP A 122 0.96 -5.45 15.04
C ASP A 122 0.11 -6.69 14.71
N VAL A 123 0.42 -7.85 15.30
CA VAL A 123 -0.38 -9.08 15.15
C VAL A 123 -1.82 -8.87 15.64
N LEU A 124 -2.02 -8.12 16.72
CA LEU A 124 -3.35 -7.82 17.25
C LEU A 124 -4.16 -6.92 16.31
N VAL A 125 -3.55 -5.88 15.74
CA VAL A 125 -4.16 -5.02 14.73
C VAL A 125 -4.52 -5.83 13.49
N ASN A 126 -3.60 -6.67 12.99
CA ASN A 126 -3.82 -7.54 11.83
C ASN A 126 -4.96 -8.56 12.08
N LYS A 127 -5.10 -9.06 13.31
CA LYS A 127 -6.21 -9.94 13.67
C LYS A 127 -7.55 -9.20 13.69
N GLN A 128 -7.57 -7.94 14.14
CA GLN A 128 -8.78 -7.12 14.13
C GLN A 128 -9.21 -6.75 12.71
N THR A 129 -8.28 -6.37 11.84
CA THR A 129 -8.57 -6.08 10.43
C THR A 129 -9.06 -7.32 9.69
N ALA A 130 -8.44 -8.49 9.94
CA ALA A 130 -8.90 -9.76 9.39
C ALA A 130 -10.31 -10.15 9.86
N ALA A 131 -10.63 -9.92 11.14
CA ALA A 131 -11.98 -10.16 11.67
C ALA A 131 -13.04 -9.24 11.02
N ALA A 132 -12.73 -7.95 10.85
CA ALA A 132 -13.61 -7.01 10.16
C ALA A 132 -13.81 -7.37 8.67
N ALA A 133 -12.75 -7.85 8.00
CA ALA A 133 -12.84 -8.34 6.63
C ALA A 133 -13.71 -9.60 6.52
N ALA A 134 -13.58 -10.53 7.48
CA ALA A 134 -14.41 -11.73 7.54
C ALA A 134 -15.89 -11.42 7.75
N GLU A 135 -16.22 -10.49 8.65
CA GLU A 135 -17.59 -10.02 8.87
C GLU A 135 -18.20 -9.39 7.60
N LYS A 136 -17.41 -8.57 6.89
CA LYS A 136 -17.85 -7.99 5.61
C LYS A 136 -18.10 -9.06 4.54
N LEU A 137 -17.27 -10.10 4.47
CA LEU A 137 -17.46 -11.22 3.55
C LEU A 137 -18.72 -12.02 3.89
N GLU A 138 -18.99 -12.27 5.16
CA GLU A 138 -20.22 -12.95 5.61
C GLU A 138 -21.47 -12.14 5.23
N ASN A 139 -21.45 -10.83 5.45
CA ASN A 139 -22.55 -9.94 5.06
C ASN A 139 -22.80 -9.94 3.54
N LEU A 140 -21.73 -9.84 2.73
CA LEU A 140 -21.85 -9.92 1.27
C LEU A 140 -22.34 -11.30 0.81
N GLN A 141 -21.94 -12.37 1.47
CA GLN A 141 -22.40 -13.71 1.16
C GLN A 141 -23.91 -13.86 1.45
N MET A 142 -24.40 -13.32 2.56
CA MET A 142 -25.83 -13.27 2.86
C MET A 142 -26.61 -12.45 1.80
N GLU A 143 -26.10 -11.28 1.41
CA GLU A 143 -26.73 -10.45 0.37
C GLU A 143 -26.83 -11.18 -0.98
N VAL A 144 -25.76 -11.90 -1.38
CA VAL A 144 -25.77 -12.72 -2.60
C VAL A 144 -26.82 -13.83 -2.51
N GLN A 145 -26.96 -14.50 -1.37
CA GLN A 145 -27.99 -15.52 -1.16
C GLN A 145 -29.41 -14.95 -1.24
N ASP A 146 -29.64 -13.77 -0.67
CA ASP A 146 -30.91 -13.07 -0.75
C ASP A 146 -31.24 -12.68 -2.20
N GLN A 147 -30.28 -12.12 -2.93
CA GLN A 147 -30.43 -11.78 -4.35
C GLN A 147 -30.72 -13.03 -5.20
N GLN A 148 -30.04 -14.15 -4.95
CA GLN A 148 -30.30 -15.42 -5.63
C GLN A 148 -31.74 -15.90 -5.38
N THR A 149 -32.23 -15.77 -4.15
CA THR A 149 -33.61 -16.10 -3.78
C THR A 149 -34.62 -15.22 -4.53
N VAL A 150 -34.36 -13.92 -4.63
CA VAL A 150 -35.19 -12.98 -5.39
C VAL A 150 -35.22 -13.33 -6.88
N ILE A 151 -34.04 -13.61 -7.47
CA ILE A 151 -33.93 -14.02 -8.88
C ILE A 151 -34.74 -15.29 -9.14
N GLN A 152 -34.67 -16.28 -8.24
CA GLN A 152 -35.42 -17.51 -8.39
C GLN A 152 -36.94 -17.27 -8.36
N ARG A 153 -37.43 -16.45 -7.42
CA ARG A 153 -38.84 -16.04 -7.38
C ARG A 153 -39.29 -15.33 -8.66
N LEU A 154 -38.47 -14.43 -9.20
CA LEU A 154 -38.77 -13.72 -10.44
C LEU A 154 -38.83 -14.68 -11.64
N LYS A 155 -37.92 -15.66 -11.72
CA LYS A 155 -37.96 -16.71 -12.75
C LYS A 155 -39.24 -17.54 -12.67
N ASP A 156 -39.65 -17.92 -11.47
CA ASP A 156 -40.87 -18.70 -11.27
C ASP A 156 -42.13 -17.89 -11.59
N ASN A 157 -42.18 -16.62 -11.20
CA ASN A 157 -43.25 -15.69 -11.60
C ASN A 157 -43.32 -15.51 -13.13
N ASN A 158 -42.17 -15.39 -13.80
CA ASN A 158 -42.11 -15.26 -15.25
C ASN A 158 -42.61 -16.53 -15.96
N ARG A 159 -42.25 -17.71 -15.45
CA ARG A 159 -42.80 -19.00 -15.92
C ARG A 159 -44.31 -19.07 -15.77
N MET A 160 -44.84 -18.68 -14.60
CA MET A 160 -46.29 -18.62 -14.36
C MET A 160 -47.00 -17.65 -15.31
N SER A 161 -46.44 -16.45 -15.51
CA SER A 161 -46.98 -15.44 -16.43
C SER A 161 -46.98 -15.93 -17.88
N THR A 162 -45.93 -16.63 -18.31
CA THR A 162 -45.83 -17.24 -19.64
C THR A 162 -46.90 -18.31 -19.83
N ALA A 163 -47.03 -19.24 -18.88
CA ALA A 163 -48.06 -20.28 -18.92
C ALA A 163 -49.49 -19.72 -18.97
N LEU A 164 -49.75 -18.67 -18.18
CA LEU A 164 -51.05 -17.98 -18.16
C LEU A 164 -51.33 -17.26 -19.49
N SER A 165 -50.31 -16.65 -20.09
CA SER A 165 -50.42 -16.02 -21.41
C SER A 165 -50.68 -17.04 -22.53
N GLU A 166 -50.03 -18.19 -22.49
CA GLU A 166 -50.28 -19.30 -23.42
C GLU A 166 -51.71 -19.84 -23.27
N GLN A 167 -52.20 -19.98 -22.03
CA GLN A 167 -53.57 -20.36 -21.75
C GLN A 167 -54.57 -19.37 -22.36
N TYR A 168 -54.36 -18.06 -22.19
CA TYR A 168 -55.23 -17.04 -22.79
C TYR A 168 -55.23 -17.08 -24.32
N ARG A 169 -54.05 -17.22 -24.94
CA ARG A 169 -53.93 -17.36 -26.40
C ARG A 169 -54.69 -18.58 -26.91
N GLU A 170 -54.66 -19.70 -26.19
CA GLU A 170 -55.40 -20.90 -26.56
C GLU A 170 -56.92 -20.72 -26.36
N THR A 171 -57.36 -20.03 -25.30
CA THR A 171 -58.79 -19.70 -25.13
C THR A 171 -59.30 -18.78 -26.23
N ASP A 172 -58.50 -17.78 -26.63
CA ASP A 172 -58.85 -16.85 -27.72
C ASP A 172 -58.89 -17.57 -29.07
N ARG A 173 -57.92 -18.45 -29.34
CA ARG A 173 -57.91 -19.30 -30.55
C ARG A 173 -59.16 -20.17 -30.63
N LYS A 174 -59.59 -20.77 -29.51
CA LYS A 174 -60.84 -21.55 -29.45
C LYS A 174 -62.08 -20.67 -29.66
N ALA A 175 -62.11 -19.47 -29.10
CA ALA A 175 -63.21 -18.53 -29.27
C ALA A 175 -63.34 -18.05 -30.72
N LEU A 176 -62.21 -17.71 -31.37
CA LEU A 176 -62.16 -17.35 -32.79
C LEU A 176 -62.68 -18.50 -33.66
N LYS A 177 -62.17 -19.73 -33.46
CA LYS A 177 -62.65 -20.90 -34.20
C LYS A 177 -64.16 -21.14 -34.05
N ARG A 178 -64.73 -20.88 -32.86
CA ARG A 178 -66.19 -20.94 -32.65
C ARG A 178 -66.93 -19.86 -33.44
N LYS A 179 -66.41 -18.63 -33.46
CA LYS A 179 -66.97 -17.53 -34.26
C LYS A 179 -66.90 -17.82 -35.76
N ASP A 180 -65.77 -18.32 -36.26
CA ASP A 180 -65.60 -18.68 -37.67
C ASP A 180 -66.59 -19.77 -38.09
N ASN A 181 -66.79 -20.79 -37.25
CA ASN A 181 -67.79 -21.83 -37.50
C ASN A 181 -69.23 -21.28 -37.52
N LEU A 182 -69.54 -20.30 -36.65
CA LEU A 182 -70.84 -19.64 -36.62
C LEU A 182 -71.06 -18.77 -37.85
N LEU A 183 -70.03 -18.03 -38.29
CA LEU A 183 -70.04 -17.23 -39.51
C LEU A 183 -70.27 -18.12 -40.73
N ALA A 184 -69.48 -19.19 -40.89
CA ALA A 184 -69.64 -20.14 -41.99
C ALA A 184 -71.06 -20.75 -42.02
N LYS A 185 -71.64 -21.05 -40.85
CA LYS A 185 -73.04 -21.50 -40.77
C LYS A 185 -74.02 -20.41 -41.23
N LYS A 186 -73.83 -19.17 -40.78
CA LYS A 186 -74.68 -18.05 -41.19
C LYS A 186 -74.58 -17.73 -42.68
N ASP A 187 -73.39 -17.82 -43.25
CA ASP A 187 -73.18 -17.67 -44.69
C ASP A 187 -73.90 -18.76 -45.49
N SER A 188 -73.87 -20.01 -45.01
CA SER A 188 -74.63 -21.10 -45.63
C SER A 188 -76.15 -20.90 -45.54
N GLU A 189 -76.67 -20.45 -44.39
CA GLU A 189 -78.09 -20.11 -44.21
C GLU A 189 -78.51 -18.95 -45.12
N LEU A 190 -77.64 -17.95 -45.29
CA LEU A 190 -77.88 -16.78 -46.13
C LEU A 190 -77.87 -17.16 -47.61
N ALA A 191 -76.92 -18.00 -48.04
CA ALA A 191 -76.87 -18.53 -49.40
C ALA A 191 -78.12 -19.35 -49.75
N GLU A 192 -78.60 -20.18 -48.82
CA GLU A 192 -79.85 -20.93 -48.99
C GLU A 192 -81.06 -20.01 -49.12
N LYS A 193 -81.17 -18.97 -48.26
CA LYS A 193 -82.24 -17.96 -48.37
C LYS A 193 -82.17 -17.17 -49.67
N MET A 194 -80.97 -16.79 -50.13
CA MET A 194 -80.78 -16.13 -51.41
C MET A 194 -81.26 -17.00 -52.57
N LYS A 195 -80.97 -18.31 -52.52
CA LYS A 195 -81.48 -19.28 -53.50
C LYS A 195 -83.01 -19.36 -53.46
N GLN A 196 -83.62 -19.50 -52.28
CA GLN A 196 -85.08 -19.51 -52.13
C GLN A 196 -85.74 -18.22 -52.65
N LEU A 197 -85.11 -17.06 -52.43
CA LEU A 197 -85.58 -15.78 -52.98
C LEU A 197 -85.46 -15.73 -54.50
N ALA A 198 -84.36 -16.24 -55.06
CA ALA A 198 -84.19 -16.33 -56.51
C ALA A 198 -85.25 -17.25 -57.14
N ASP A 199 -85.50 -18.41 -56.55
CA ASP A 199 -86.53 -19.36 -57.00
C ASP A 199 -87.93 -18.71 -56.94
N LYS A 200 -88.29 -18.07 -55.83
CA LYS A 200 -89.57 -17.32 -55.71
C LYS A 200 -89.69 -16.15 -56.67
N ASN A 201 -88.60 -15.44 -56.93
CA ASN A 201 -88.60 -14.35 -57.91
C ASN A 201 -88.80 -14.89 -59.33
N ALA A 202 -88.25 -16.06 -59.65
CA ALA A 202 -88.51 -16.74 -60.92
C ALA A 202 -89.98 -17.16 -61.03
N GLU A 203 -90.55 -17.78 -59.99
CA GLU A 203 -92.00 -18.11 -59.93
C GLU A 203 -92.87 -16.86 -60.09
N LEU A 204 -92.51 -15.75 -59.45
CA LEU A 204 -93.25 -14.49 -59.55
C LEU A 204 -93.12 -13.87 -60.94
N LEU A 205 -91.94 -13.94 -61.57
CA LEU A 205 -91.76 -13.52 -62.97
C LEU A 205 -92.60 -14.36 -63.94
N GLU A 206 -92.65 -15.68 -63.74
CA GLU A 206 -93.55 -16.57 -64.52
C GLU A 206 -95.02 -16.21 -64.30
N ALA A 207 -95.43 -15.97 -63.05
CA ALA A 207 -96.79 -15.55 -62.73
C ALA A 207 -97.14 -14.18 -63.33
N VAL A 208 -96.20 -13.22 -63.32
CA VAL A 208 -96.36 -11.91 -63.97
C VAL A 208 -96.44 -12.07 -65.49
N HIS A 209 -95.63 -12.94 -66.10
CA HIS A 209 -95.75 -13.26 -67.53
C HIS A 209 -97.10 -13.87 -67.87
N ALA A 210 -97.60 -14.83 -67.08
CA ALA A 210 -98.91 -15.42 -67.26
C ALA A 210 -100.04 -14.40 -67.07
N LEU A 211 -99.92 -13.48 -66.10
CA LEU A 211 -100.85 -12.37 -65.92
C LEU A 211 -100.78 -11.39 -67.08
N ALA A 212 -99.60 -11.06 -67.61
CA ALA A 212 -99.45 -10.22 -68.78
C ALA A 212 -100.06 -10.87 -70.04
N GLU A 213 -99.96 -12.19 -70.20
CA GLU A 213 -100.66 -12.93 -71.25
C GLU A 213 -102.18 -12.88 -71.06
N LYS A 214 -102.66 -13.02 -69.82
CA LYS A 214 -104.07 -12.86 -69.46
C LYS A 214 -104.57 -11.43 -69.68
N ASP A 215 -103.76 -10.43 -69.38
CA ASP A 215 -104.04 -9.01 -69.62
C ASP A 215 -104.04 -8.72 -71.12
N ASN A 216 -103.15 -9.32 -71.92
CA ASN A 216 -103.20 -9.23 -73.38
C ASN A 216 -104.41 -9.98 -73.96
N GLU A 217 -104.86 -11.09 -73.35
CA GLU A 217 -106.14 -11.74 -73.69
C GLU A 217 -107.33 -10.85 -73.31
N LEU A 218 -107.27 -10.19 -72.15
CA LEU A 218 -108.25 -9.20 -71.72
C LEU A 218 -108.24 -7.98 -72.62
N GLU A 219 -107.09 -7.48 -73.05
CA GLU A 219 -106.93 -6.36 -73.99
C GLU A 219 -107.41 -6.76 -75.38
N ARG A 220 -107.23 -8.01 -75.81
CA ARG A 220 -107.87 -8.56 -77.02
C ARG A 220 -109.39 -8.68 -76.88
N LEU A 221 -109.89 -9.04 -75.69
CA LEU A 221 -111.32 -9.07 -75.38
C LEU A 221 -111.89 -7.65 -75.25
N GLU A 222 -111.13 -6.72 -74.71
CA GLU A 222 -111.41 -5.30 -74.62
C GLU A 222 -111.34 -4.65 -76.00
N ASP A 223 -110.45 -5.05 -76.90
CA ASP A 223 -110.42 -4.63 -78.31
C ASP A 223 -111.61 -5.22 -79.10
N LEU A 224 -112.03 -6.46 -78.78
CA LEU A 224 -113.28 -7.05 -79.27
C LEU A 224 -114.53 -6.34 -78.72
N LEU A 225 -114.46 -5.78 -77.52
CA LEU A 225 -115.53 -4.99 -76.89
C LEU A 225 -115.45 -3.49 -77.23
N ALA A 226 -114.29 -2.96 -77.60
CA ALA A 226 -114.02 -1.57 -77.95
C ALA A 226 -114.35 -1.27 -79.43
N GLY A 227 -114.59 -2.30 -80.24
CA GLY A 227 -115.40 -2.20 -81.46
C GLY A 227 -116.88 -1.84 -81.22
N LEU A 228 -117.34 -1.76 -79.96
CA LEU A 228 -118.74 -1.56 -79.59
C LEU A 228 -119.02 -0.43 -78.58
N ARG A 229 -118.09 0.48 -78.26
CA ARG A 229 -118.43 1.80 -77.66
C ARG A 229 -117.23 2.73 -77.43
N ASN A 230 -117.34 3.92 -77.97
CA ASN A 230 -116.70 5.17 -77.52
C ASN A 230 -117.85 6.18 -77.26
N PRO A 231 -117.70 7.34 -76.58
CA PRO A 231 -116.60 7.91 -75.78
C PRO A 231 -117.08 8.21 -74.31
N THR A 232 -116.30 8.78 -73.36
CA THR A 232 -116.23 10.22 -72.97
C THR A 232 -115.58 10.28 -71.56
N GLN A 233 -114.35 10.81 -71.38
CA GLN A 233 -113.96 12.13 -70.83
C GLN A 233 -114.13 12.43 -69.30
N LYS A 234 -113.03 12.97 -68.72
CA LYS A 234 -112.88 13.86 -67.53
C LYS A 234 -113.01 13.17 -66.15
N SER A 235 -112.23 13.44 -65.10
CA SER A 235 -111.31 14.55 -64.77
C SER A 235 -110.72 14.36 -63.34
N LYS A 236 -109.43 14.70 -63.11
CA LYS A 236 -108.84 15.38 -61.91
C LYS A 236 -108.90 14.71 -60.52
N ASP A 237 -108.00 14.90 -59.54
CA ASP A 237 -106.76 15.66 -59.31
C ASP A 237 -106.12 15.15 -57.99
N HIS A 238 -104.78 15.24 -57.87
CA HIS A 238 -103.92 15.51 -56.67
C HIS A 238 -103.97 14.54 -55.44
N ILE A 239 -102.91 14.27 -54.63
CA ILE A 239 -101.88 15.08 -53.92
C ILE A 239 -100.73 14.10 -53.53
N ALA A 240 -99.48 14.32 -53.95
CA ALA A 240 -98.32 14.90 -53.23
C ALA A 240 -97.65 14.07 -52.11
N ALA A 241 -96.33 13.86 -52.24
CA ALA A 241 -95.30 14.35 -51.30
C ALA A 241 -93.90 13.84 -51.68
N MET A 242 -92.97 14.80 -51.84
CA MET A 242 -91.57 14.80 -51.36
C MET A 242 -90.57 13.78 -51.92
N ASP A 243 -89.29 14.06 -52.02
CA ASP A 243 -88.42 15.25 -52.12
C ASP A 243 -87.01 14.62 -52.19
N ASP A 244 -86.07 15.30 -52.84
CA ASP A 244 -84.63 15.23 -52.57
C ASP A 244 -83.93 13.87 -52.36
N ASN A 245 -83.19 13.42 -53.37
CA ASN A 245 -81.72 13.46 -53.31
C ASN A 245 -81.08 12.88 -54.57
N ASN A 246 -80.81 13.79 -55.49
CA ASN A 246 -79.68 13.66 -56.40
C ASN A 246 -78.44 14.06 -55.60
N ARG A 247 -77.80 13.10 -54.93
CA ARG A 247 -76.50 13.29 -54.28
C ARG A 247 -75.59 12.14 -54.70
N MET A 248 -74.68 12.44 -55.62
CA MET A 248 -73.40 11.74 -55.73
C MET A 248 -72.77 11.76 -54.33
N GLU A 249 -72.93 10.67 -53.58
CA GLU A 249 -72.12 10.45 -52.40
C GLU A 249 -70.66 10.26 -52.84
N PRO A 250 -69.72 11.03 -52.29
CA PRO A 250 -68.31 10.81 -52.54
C PRO A 250 -67.92 9.53 -51.82
N LEU A 251 -67.79 8.43 -52.57
CA LEU A 251 -67.11 7.19 -52.15
C LEU A 251 -65.60 7.42 -51.87
N THR A 252 -65.18 8.67 -51.63
CA THR A 252 -63.80 9.05 -51.37
C THR A 252 -63.51 9.35 -49.90
N ASP A 253 -64.51 9.55 -49.03
CA ASP A 253 -64.21 9.95 -47.65
C ASP A 253 -63.89 8.75 -46.73
N SER A 254 -64.55 7.59 -46.91
CA SER A 254 -64.26 6.39 -46.09
C SER A 254 -62.92 5.73 -46.41
N LEU A 255 -62.53 5.68 -47.68
CA LEU A 255 -61.23 5.12 -48.10
C LEU A 255 -60.08 6.11 -47.82
N HIS A 256 -60.35 7.41 -47.85
CA HIS A 256 -59.37 8.41 -47.48
C HIS A 256 -59.14 8.43 -45.97
N ASP A 257 -60.18 8.28 -45.15
CA ASP A 257 -60.04 8.15 -43.69
C ASP A 257 -59.34 6.84 -43.28
N GLU A 258 -59.63 5.71 -43.93
CA GLU A 258 -58.88 4.46 -43.70
C GLU A 258 -57.41 4.57 -44.15
N PHE A 259 -57.14 5.25 -45.26
CA PHE A 259 -55.77 5.50 -45.71
C PHE A 259 -55.01 6.45 -44.77
N LEU A 260 -55.66 7.52 -44.29
CA LEU A 260 -55.07 8.48 -43.35
C LEU A 260 -54.86 7.87 -41.96
N THR A 261 -55.76 7.02 -41.49
CA THR A 261 -55.58 6.27 -40.23
C THR A 261 -54.45 5.25 -40.35
N ALA A 262 -54.38 4.46 -41.44
CA ALA A 262 -53.27 3.56 -41.70
C ALA A 262 -51.93 4.29 -41.89
N GLN A 263 -51.94 5.49 -42.47
CA GLN A 263 -50.75 6.33 -42.60
C GLN A 263 -50.29 6.87 -41.23
N ALA A 264 -51.21 7.30 -40.38
CA ALA A 264 -50.92 7.75 -39.02
C ALA A 264 -50.34 6.61 -38.16
N GLU A 265 -50.95 5.41 -38.21
CA GLU A 265 -50.44 4.23 -37.51
C GLU A 265 -49.03 3.83 -37.98
N ASN A 266 -48.76 3.92 -39.28
CA ASN A 266 -47.42 3.67 -39.81
C ASN A 266 -46.39 4.71 -39.35
N ILE A 267 -46.78 5.99 -39.26
CA ILE A 267 -45.90 7.04 -38.73
C ILE A 267 -45.59 6.77 -37.25
N ASP A 268 -46.59 6.40 -36.44
CA ASP A 268 -46.40 6.06 -35.03
C ASP A 268 -45.50 4.83 -34.84
N LEU A 269 -45.67 3.80 -35.67
CA LEU A 269 -44.79 2.63 -35.68
C LEU A 269 -43.36 2.98 -36.06
N LEU A 270 -43.15 3.83 -37.07
CA LEU A 270 -41.82 4.30 -37.46
C LEU A 270 -41.16 5.13 -36.36
N GLN A 271 -41.91 6.02 -35.69
CA GLN A 271 -41.40 6.79 -34.56
C GLN A 271 -41.03 5.89 -33.37
N ARG A 272 -41.83 4.86 -33.09
CA ARG A 272 -41.53 3.88 -32.05
C ARG A 272 -40.29 3.06 -32.38
N ASN A 273 -40.15 2.62 -33.62
CA ASN A 273 -38.97 1.89 -34.09
C ASN A 273 -37.71 2.76 -34.05
N LEU A 274 -37.82 4.04 -34.37
CA LEU A 274 -36.71 4.98 -34.26
C LEU A 274 -36.26 5.13 -32.80
N ARG A 275 -37.19 5.32 -31.86
CA ARG A 275 -36.87 5.37 -30.41
C ARG A 275 -36.22 4.08 -29.93
N LEU A 276 -36.74 2.92 -30.32
CA LEU A 276 -36.13 1.63 -29.98
C LEU A 276 -34.72 1.47 -30.56
N ALA A 277 -34.47 2.01 -31.76
CA ALA A 277 -33.12 2.00 -32.35
C ALA A 277 -32.15 2.93 -31.58
N GLU A 278 -32.62 4.09 -31.13
CA GLU A 278 -31.84 5.00 -30.26
C GLU A 278 -31.52 4.36 -28.90
N ASP A 279 -32.51 3.73 -28.26
CA ASP A 279 -32.33 3.01 -26.99
C ASP A 279 -31.35 1.83 -27.15
N ASN A 280 -31.47 1.06 -28.24
CA ASN A 280 -30.54 -0.04 -28.54
C ASN A 280 -29.11 0.46 -28.75
N ARG A 281 -28.93 1.60 -29.43
CA ARG A 281 -27.61 2.20 -29.61
C ARG A 281 -27.01 2.65 -28.29
N ALA A 282 -27.81 3.26 -27.41
CA ALA A 282 -27.34 3.65 -26.07
C ALA A 282 -26.93 2.43 -25.23
N LEU A 283 -27.67 1.32 -25.32
CA LEU A 283 -27.31 0.06 -24.66
C LEU A 283 -26.02 -0.56 -25.23
N GLU A 284 -25.82 -0.50 -26.55
CA GLU A 284 -24.56 -0.95 -27.18
C GLU A 284 -23.37 -0.11 -26.70
N GLU A 285 -23.50 1.21 -26.64
CA GLU A 285 -22.47 2.11 -26.12
C GLU A 285 -22.14 1.81 -24.65
N GLN A 286 -23.16 1.58 -23.81
CA GLN A 286 -22.97 1.18 -22.41
C GLN A 286 -22.25 -0.17 -22.28
N HIS A 287 -22.60 -1.15 -23.12
CA HIS A 287 -21.95 -2.46 -23.12
C HIS A 287 -20.48 -2.38 -23.54
N ILE A 288 -20.15 -1.54 -24.54
CA ILE A 288 -18.76 -1.28 -24.94
C ILE A 288 -17.97 -0.65 -23.78
N GLN A 289 -18.52 0.36 -23.10
CA GLN A 289 -17.88 0.98 -21.95
C GLN A 289 -17.60 -0.02 -20.82
N MET A 290 -18.59 -0.82 -20.45
CA MET A 290 -18.44 -1.84 -19.40
C MET A 290 -17.39 -2.90 -19.77
N LYS A 291 -17.36 -3.33 -21.04
CA LYS A 291 -16.35 -4.28 -21.52
C LYS A 291 -14.93 -3.70 -21.41
N THR A 292 -14.74 -2.44 -21.77
CA THR A 292 -13.45 -1.73 -21.64
C THR A 292 -13.01 -1.63 -20.19
N GLN A 293 -13.90 -1.19 -19.29
CA GLN A 293 -13.62 -1.13 -17.85
C GLN A 293 -13.27 -2.51 -17.26
N LEU A 294 -13.95 -3.57 -17.72
CA LEU A 294 -13.67 -4.94 -17.29
C LEU A 294 -12.29 -5.42 -17.80
N HIS A 295 -11.89 -5.06 -19.02
CA HIS A 295 -10.56 -5.38 -19.53
C HIS A 295 -9.46 -4.60 -18.79
N GLU A 296 -9.69 -3.33 -18.47
CA GLU A 296 -8.77 -2.51 -17.68
C GLU A 296 -8.60 -3.08 -16.26
N THR A 297 -9.70 -3.43 -15.59
CA THR A 297 -9.65 -4.03 -14.24
C THR A 297 -9.02 -5.43 -14.23
N LEU A 298 -9.26 -6.26 -15.26
CA LEU A 298 -8.58 -7.55 -15.41
C LEU A 298 -7.09 -7.38 -15.69
N ALA A 299 -6.68 -6.42 -16.52
CA ALA A 299 -5.27 -6.13 -16.78
C ALA A 299 -4.55 -5.64 -15.51
N LEU A 300 -5.20 -4.77 -14.73
CA LEU A 300 -4.71 -4.34 -13.40
C LEU A 300 -4.55 -5.52 -12.42
N ARG A 301 -5.48 -6.47 -12.45
CA ARG A 301 -5.44 -7.66 -11.60
C ARG A 301 -4.34 -8.63 -12.01
N GLU A 302 -4.16 -8.89 -13.31
CA GLU A 302 -3.07 -9.73 -13.81
C GLU A 302 -1.69 -9.15 -13.47
N SER A 303 -1.52 -7.83 -13.51
CA SER A 303 -0.28 -7.19 -13.04
C SER A 303 -0.06 -7.37 -11.53
N SER A 304 -1.13 -7.24 -10.73
CA SER A 304 -1.05 -7.43 -9.27
C SER A 304 -0.72 -8.87 -8.89
N ASP A 305 -1.35 -9.86 -9.55
CA ASP A 305 -1.11 -11.28 -9.28
C ASP A 305 0.34 -11.71 -9.66
N ARG A 306 0.90 -11.15 -10.74
CA ARG A 306 2.31 -11.38 -11.11
C ARG A 306 3.28 -10.78 -10.10
N VAL A 307 3.02 -9.56 -9.65
CA VAL A 307 3.82 -8.88 -8.61
C VAL A 307 3.74 -9.62 -7.28
N PHE A 308 2.56 -10.09 -6.90
CA PHE A 308 2.40 -10.88 -5.69
C PHE A 308 3.16 -12.21 -5.77
N ALA A 309 3.02 -12.95 -6.88
CA ALA A 309 3.75 -14.19 -7.10
C ALA A 309 5.28 -13.98 -7.05
N ALA A 310 5.74 -12.84 -7.57
CA ALA A 310 7.12 -12.44 -7.53
C ALA A 310 7.64 -12.16 -6.12
N VAL A 311 6.93 -11.32 -5.36
CA VAL A 311 7.24 -11.02 -3.95
C VAL A 311 7.30 -12.31 -3.14
N VAL A 312 6.34 -13.21 -3.34
CA VAL A 312 6.31 -14.52 -2.66
C VAL A 312 7.54 -15.35 -3.03
N SER A 313 7.95 -15.37 -4.30
CA SER A 313 9.13 -16.10 -4.75
C SER A 313 10.41 -15.56 -4.12
N GLU A 314 10.60 -14.23 -4.16
CA GLU A 314 11.74 -13.54 -3.56
C GLU A 314 11.82 -13.75 -2.05
N THR A 315 10.69 -13.60 -1.35
CA THR A 315 10.60 -13.78 0.10
C THR A 315 10.92 -15.22 0.48
N LYS A 316 10.46 -16.21 -0.31
CA LYS A 316 10.74 -17.63 -0.09
C LYS A 316 12.23 -17.95 -0.23
N THR A 317 12.94 -17.35 -1.19
CA THR A 317 14.38 -17.52 -1.33
C THR A 317 15.16 -16.89 -0.17
N LEU A 318 14.78 -15.68 0.28
CA LEU A 318 15.39 -15.04 1.45
C LEU A 318 15.14 -15.84 2.74
N PHE A 319 13.94 -16.39 2.92
CA PHE A 319 13.63 -17.22 4.08
C PHE A 319 14.51 -18.47 4.14
N ARG A 320 14.73 -19.14 3.01
CA ARG A 320 15.66 -20.29 2.93
C ARG A 320 17.08 -19.91 3.33
N PHE A 321 17.55 -18.76 2.88
CA PHE A 321 18.85 -18.22 3.27
C PHE A 321 18.95 -18.05 4.80
N TYR A 322 17.99 -17.37 5.43
CA TYR A 322 18.02 -17.14 6.88
C TYR A 322 17.89 -18.44 7.68
N GLN A 323 17.12 -19.40 7.18
CA GLN A 323 16.99 -20.72 7.80
C GLN A 323 18.33 -21.47 7.79
N ALA A 324 19.00 -21.55 6.64
CA ALA A 324 20.31 -22.19 6.52
C ALA A 324 21.36 -21.47 7.38
N SER A 325 21.37 -20.14 7.34
CA SER A 325 22.26 -19.31 8.18
C SER A 325 22.05 -19.54 9.68
N SER A 326 20.80 -19.66 10.12
CA SER A 326 20.48 -19.95 11.53
C SER A 326 20.97 -21.34 11.94
N GLN A 327 20.92 -22.32 11.03
CA GLN A 327 21.45 -23.67 11.28
C GLN A 327 22.98 -23.63 11.41
N VAL A 328 23.68 -22.90 10.54
CA VAL A 328 25.12 -22.67 10.66
C VAL A 328 25.47 -22.09 12.04
N ILE A 329 24.81 -21.01 12.46
CA ILE A 329 25.04 -20.38 13.77
C ILE A 329 24.73 -21.36 14.91
N GLY A 330 23.65 -22.13 14.81
CA GLY A 330 23.29 -23.16 15.78
C GLY A 330 24.39 -24.21 15.93
N SER A 331 24.90 -24.75 14.82
CA SER A 331 26.00 -25.70 14.82
C SER A 331 27.28 -25.13 15.42
N PHE A 332 27.60 -23.85 15.16
CA PHE A 332 28.71 -23.17 15.84
C PHE A 332 28.48 -23.04 17.35
N ALA A 333 27.28 -22.63 17.78
CA ALA A 333 26.97 -22.49 19.19
C ALA A 333 27.05 -23.84 19.93
N ASP A 334 26.51 -24.89 19.33
CA ASP A 334 26.54 -26.25 19.86
C ASP A 334 27.98 -26.78 19.94
N PHE A 335 28.83 -26.46 18.95
CA PHE A 335 30.26 -26.78 18.99
C PHE A 335 30.95 -26.23 20.25
N PHE A 336 30.65 -24.99 20.64
CA PHE A 336 31.22 -24.38 21.84
C PHE A 336 30.56 -24.88 23.13
N ALA A 337 29.26 -25.22 23.09
CA ALA A 337 28.51 -25.66 24.26
C ALA A 337 28.74 -27.15 24.62
N ALA A 338 28.97 -28.01 23.63
CA ALA A 338 28.90 -29.46 23.81
C ALA A 338 30.08 -30.08 24.59
N GLY A 339 31.20 -29.36 24.79
CA GLY A 339 32.32 -29.70 25.68
C GLY A 339 33.03 -31.05 25.49
N LYS A 340 32.48 -31.99 24.70
CA LYS A 340 32.97 -33.35 24.38
C LYS A 340 32.01 -34.20 23.55
N ALA A 341 30.74 -33.84 23.39
CA ALA A 341 29.83 -34.64 22.57
C ALA A 341 30.19 -34.49 21.09
N THR A 342 30.16 -35.62 20.37
CA THR A 342 30.40 -35.77 18.94
C THR A 342 29.98 -34.54 18.16
N ILE A 343 30.96 -33.77 17.71
CA ILE A 343 30.76 -32.65 16.80
C ILE A 343 30.05 -33.23 15.57
N ASP A 344 28.85 -32.77 15.28
CA ASP A 344 28.24 -33.06 13.99
C ASP A 344 29.25 -32.71 12.91
N SER A 345 29.50 -33.65 12.00
CA SER A 345 30.56 -33.58 11.00
C SER A 345 30.64 -32.18 10.40
N PHE A 346 31.82 -31.57 10.38
CA PHE A 346 32.08 -30.26 9.77
C PHE A 346 31.52 -30.12 8.35
N SER A 347 31.39 -31.25 7.65
CA SER A 347 30.69 -31.31 6.35
C SER A 347 29.27 -30.73 6.39
N ASN A 348 28.55 -30.82 7.51
CA ASN A 348 27.21 -30.28 7.68
C ASN A 348 27.24 -28.74 7.74
N ILE A 349 28.25 -28.14 8.39
CA ILE A 349 28.40 -26.68 8.43
C ILE A 349 28.70 -26.12 7.04
N GLU A 350 29.61 -26.78 6.30
CA GLU A 350 29.91 -26.41 4.91
C GLU A 350 28.67 -26.56 4.01
N GLU A 351 27.94 -27.67 4.11
CA GLU A 351 26.71 -27.89 3.34
C GLU A 351 25.63 -26.83 3.64
N GLN A 352 25.47 -26.43 4.91
CA GLN A 352 24.52 -25.35 5.25
C GLN A 352 25.01 -23.97 4.79
N LEU A 353 26.31 -23.71 4.77
CA LEU A 353 26.87 -22.47 4.25
C LEU A 353 26.67 -22.36 2.74
N ASP A 354 26.96 -23.44 2.00
CA ASP A 354 26.74 -23.54 0.55
C ASP A 354 25.24 -23.38 0.23
N SER A 355 24.36 -24.02 1.00
CA SER A 355 22.89 -23.89 0.89
C SER A 355 22.42 -22.44 1.12
N ALA A 356 23.00 -21.74 2.10
CA ALA A 356 22.71 -20.33 2.35
C ALA A 356 23.16 -19.45 1.16
N GLN A 357 24.38 -19.65 0.65
CA GLN A 357 24.89 -18.93 -0.51
C GLN A 357 24.04 -19.18 -1.77
N GLU A 358 23.66 -20.44 -2.02
CA GLU A 358 22.83 -20.81 -3.17
C GLU A 358 21.44 -20.17 -3.07
N ALA A 359 20.84 -20.14 -1.88
CA ALA A 359 19.55 -19.49 -1.65
C ALA A 359 19.63 -17.97 -1.90
N LEU A 360 20.69 -17.30 -1.45
CA LEU A 360 20.89 -15.87 -1.67
C LEU A 360 21.15 -15.56 -3.16
N LYS A 361 21.95 -16.40 -3.84
CA LYS A 361 22.15 -16.30 -5.29
C LYS A 361 20.83 -16.49 -6.06
N GLY A 362 20.01 -17.45 -5.62
CA GLY A 362 18.67 -17.68 -6.17
C GLY A 362 17.76 -16.46 -6.01
N TYR A 363 17.83 -15.77 -4.87
CA TYR A 363 17.12 -14.50 -4.67
C TYR A 363 17.51 -13.46 -5.72
N PHE A 364 18.82 -13.22 -5.94
CA PHE A 364 19.27 -12.23 -6.93
C PHE A 364 18.82 -12.59 -8.36
N GLN A 365 18.85 -13.86 -8.72
CA GLN A 365 18.34 -14.32 -10.03
C GLN A 365 16.84 -14.07 -10.18
N VAL A 366 16.05 -14.38 -9.14
CA VAL A 366 14.60 -14.13 -9.13
C VAL A 366 14.32 -12.63 -9.23
N LYS A 367 15.05 -11.81 -8.46
CA LYS A 367 14.97 -10.35 -8.50
C LYS A 367 15.25 -9.81 -9.90
N ASP A 368 16.34 -10.25 -10.53
CA ASP A 368 16.73 -9.79 -11.86
C ASP A 368 15.67 -10.18 -12.90
N VAL A 369 15.20 -11.41 -12.91
CA VAL A 369 14.19 -11.87 -13.90
C VAL A 369 12.88 -11.11 -13.77
N ILE A 370 12.46 -10.81 -12.54
CA ILE A 370 11.13 -10.27 -12.28
C ILE A 370 11.11 -8.74 -12.41
N ARG A 371 12.18 -8.08 -11.94
CA ARG A 371 12.19 -6.62 -11.82
C ARG A 371 12.79 -5.91 -13.04
N VAL A 372 13.32 -6.63 -14.03
CA VAL A 372 13.89 -6.05 -15.27
C VAL A 372 12.91 -5.15 -16.04
N ASP A 373 11.60 -5.36 -15.93
CA ASP A 373 10.59 -4.50 -16.60
C ASP A 373 10.07 -3.33 -15.73
N SER A 374 10.54 -3.18 -14.49
CA SER A 374 10.04 -2.18 -13.54
C SER A 374 10.62 -0.77 -13.71
N ASP A 375 11.62 -0.59 -14.60
CA ASP A 375 12.11 0.73 -15.03
C ASP A 375 11.14 1.44 -16.01
N SER A 376 10.04 0.80 -16.38
CA SER A 376 8.94 1.45 -17.07
C SER A 376 8.40 2.59 -16.18
N PRO A 377 8.32 3.85 -16.67
CA PRO A 377 7.83 4.99 -15.91
C PRO A 377 6.32 4.94 -15.61
N TYR A 378 5.70 3.77 -15.77
CA TYR A 378 4.33 3.52 -15.36
C TYR A 378 4.22 3.63 -13.85
N ILE A 379 3.22 4.41 -13.43
CA ILE A 379 2.86 4.75 -12.06
C ILE A 379 2.61 3.45 -11.28
N GLY A 380 3.67 2.86 -10.75
CA GLY A 380 3.59 1.75 -9.81
C GLY A 380 2.97 2.26 -8.52
N ASP A 381 2.07 1.46 -7.96
CA ASP A 381 1.48 1.69 -6.65
C ASP A 381 2.60 1.96 -5.63
N THR A 382 2.52 3.08 -4.91
CA THR A 382 3.56 3.52 -3.97
C THR A 382 3.91 2.44 -2.95
N GLU A 383 2.94 1.60 -2.60
CA GLU A 383 3.09 0.47 -1.69
C GLU A 383 4.00 -0.63 -2.28
N GLN A 384 3.89 -0.92 -3.57
CA GLN A 384 4.73 -1.91 -4.25
C GLN A 384 6.20 -1.47 -4.31
N ILE A 385 6.44 -0.18 -4.55
CA ILE A 385 7.78 0.41 -4.56
C ILE A 385 8.42 0.32 -3.17
N LEU A 386 7.64 0.61 -2.11
CA LEU A 386 8.10 0.49 -0.73
C LEU A 386 8.47 -0.96 -0.39
N LEU A 387 7.61 -1.92 -0.73
CA LEU A 387 7.86 -3.34 -0.49
C LEU A 387 9.12 -3.85 -1.20
N CYS A 388 9.35 -3.46 -2.46
CA CYS A 388 10.55 -3.83 -3.20
C CYS A 388 11.82 -3.27 -2.55
N LYS A 389 11.77 -2.04 -2.02
CA LYS A 389 12.88 -1.41 -1.28
C LYS A 389 13.17 -2.13 0.04
N GLU A 390 12.14 -2.56 0.77
CA GLU A 390 12.31 -3.34 1.99
C GLU A 390 12.97 -4.69 1.71
N LEU A 391 12.53 -5.40 0.66
CA LEU A 391 13.15 -6.65 0.22
C LEU A 391 14.62 -6.46 -0.17
N ASP A 392 14.96 -5.34 -0.83
CA ASP A 392 16.34 -5.01 -1.18
C ASP A 392 17.21 -4.74 0.05
N SER A 393 16.66 -4.05 1.05
CA SER A 393 17.33 -3.82 2.32
C SER A 393 17.58 -5.12 3.08
N LEU A 394 16.62 -6.06 3.05
CA LEU A 394 16.78 -7.40 3.64
C LEU A 394 17.87 -8.19 2.91
N ALA A 395 17.88 -8.16 1.58
CA ALA A 395 18.89 -8.84 0.79
C ALA A 395 20.31 -8.28 0.99
N ALA A 396 20.46 -6.97 1.13
CA ALA A 396 21.73 -6.34 1.48
C ALA A 396 22.22 -6.85 2.84
N THR A 397 21.34 -6.87 3.84
CA THR A 397 21.65 -7.40 5.18
C THR A 397 22.00 -8.89 5.15
N ALA A 398 21.32 -9.68 4.30
CA ALA A 398 21.61 -11.09 4.08
C ALA A 398 23.01 -11.29 3.46
N SER A 399 23.39 -10.47 2.48
CA SER A 399 24.72 -10.48 1.86
C SER A 399 25.84 -10.19 2.87
N ASP A 400 25.62 -9.20 3.75
CA ASP A 400 26.56 -8.89 4.84
C ASP A 400 26.66 -10.07 5.82
N SER A 401 25.53 -10.70 6.11
CA SER A 401 25.46 -11.88 7.00
C SER A 401 26.21 -13.08 6.43
N VAL A 402 26.10 -13.37 5.13
CA VAL A 402 26.91 -14.41 4.45
C VAL A 402 28.40 -14.13 4.61
N SER A 403 28.83 -12.89 4.34
CA SER A 403 30.24 -12.50 4.43
C SER A 403 30.79 -12.69 5.86
N ASN A 404 29.98 -12.38 6.86
CA ASN A 404 30.33 -12.60 8.27
C ASN A 404 30.39 -14.10 8.62
N LEU A 405 29.45 -14.91 8.11
CA LEU A 405 29.45 -16.37 8.33
C LEU A 405 30.67 -17.03 7.67
N GLU A 406 31.03 -16.63 6.46
CA GLU A 406 32.26 -17.09 5.79
C GLU A 406 33.51 -16.73 6.58
N THR A 407 33.57 -15.49 7.09
CA THR A 407 34.69 -15.04 7.93
C THR A 407 34.79 -15.88 9.20
N LEU A 408 33.67 -16.13 9.89
CA LEU A 408 33.60 -17.00 11.06
C LEU A 408 34.05 -18.43 10.73
N HIS A 409 33.58 -18.97 9.60
CA HIS A 409 33.95 -20.29 9.13
C HIS A 409 35.46 -20.40 8.90
N VAL A 410 36.06 -19.46 8.16
CA VAL A 410 37.51 -19.41 7.90
C VAL A 410 38.31 -19.30 9.19
N VAL A 411 37.89 -18.44 10.12
CA VAL A 411 38.57 -18.28 11.42
C VAL A 411 38.49 -19.57 12.23
N LEU A 412 37.31 -20.19 12.34
CA LEU A 412 37.18 -21.47 13.06
C LEU A 412 38.04 -22.56 12.40
N TRP A 413 38.02 -22.65 11.06
CA TRP A 413 38.81 -23.65 10.34
C TRP A 413 40.31 -23.46 10.57
N SER A 414 40.78 -22.22 10.58
CA SER A 414 42.18 -21.90 10.89
C SER A 414 42.56 -22.32 12.32
N PHE A 415 41.67 -22.10 13.29
CA PHE A 415 41.88 -22.49 14.68
C PHE A 415 41.91 -24.01 14.85
N LEU A 416 40.96 -24.72 14.22
CA LEU A 416 40.92 -26.19 14.25
C LEU A 416 42.15 -26.82 13.60
N ASN A 417 42.61 -26.25 12.48
CA ASN A 417 43.85 -26.68 11.85
C ASN A 417 45.06 -26.43 12.75
N GLN A 418 45.12 -25.32 13.47
CA GLN A 418 46.18 -25.11 14.47
C GLN A 418 46.12 -26.14 15.60
N LEU A 419 44.92 -26.44 16.11
CA LEU A 419 44.72 -27.46 17.14
C LEU A 419 45.11 -28.86 16.68
N SER A 420 44.88 -29.21 15.42
CA SER A 420 45.27 -30.52 14.88
C SER A 420 46.78 -30.66 14.71
N HIS A 421 47.49 -29.55 14.50
CA HIS A 421 48.95 -29.53 14.33
C HIS A 421 49.72 -29.31 15.64
N ASP A 422 49.08 -28.79 16.70
CA ASP A 422 49.67 -28.64 18.04
C ASP A 422 48.94 -29.48 19.10
N PRO A 423 49.39 -30.74 19.33
CA PRO A 423 48.79 -31.63 20.33
C PRO A 423 48.83 -31.05 21.75
N LYS A 424 49.77 -30.14 22.04
CA LYS A 424 49.92 -29.53 23.35
C LYS A 424 48.80 -28.51 23.60
N MET A 425 48.42 -27.75 22.58
CA MET A 425 47.30 -26.80 22.67
C MET A 425 45.96 -27.53 22.92
N MET A 426 45.75 -28.69 22.30
CA MET A 426 44.61 -29.58 22.58
C MET A 426 44.63 -30.13 24.01
N ALA A 427 45.80 -30.45 24.56
CA ALA A 427 45.93 -30.90 25.94
C ALA A 427 45.63 -29.78 26.95
N ASP A 428 46.10 -28.56 26.67
CA ASP A 428 45.89 -27.38 27.51
C ASP A 428 44.41 -26.95 27.52
N LEU A 429 43.73 -26.97 26.37
CA LEU A 429 42.28 -26.75 26.27
C LEU A 429 41.46 -27.78 27.06
N ASN A 430 41.82 -29.05 26.97
CA ASN A 430 41.18 -30.12 27.76
C ASN A 430 41.49 -30.00 29.26
N GLY A 431 42.61 -29.39 29.63
CA GLY A 431 42.99 -29.12 31.01
C GLY A 431 42.22 -27.95 31.63
N GLY A 432 41.93 -26.91 30.85
CA GLY A 432 41.23 -25.71 31.29
C GLY A 432 39.70 -25.80 31.33
N MET A 433 39.10 -26.80 30.67
CA MET A 433 37.65 -27.07 30.71
C MET A 433 37.22 -28.09 31.79
N LYS A 434 38.15 -28.58 32.62
CA LYS A 434 37.82 -29.31 33.85
C LYS A 434 37.66 -28.33 35.00
#